data_AF-A0A7V9UU40-F1
#
_entry.id   AF-A0A7V9UU40-F1
#
_cell.length_a   1.000
_cell.length_b   1.000
_cell.length_c   1.000
_cell.angle_alpha   90.00
_cell.angle_beta   90.00
_cell.angle_gamma   90.00
#
_symmetry.space_group_name_H-M   'P 1'
#
loop_
_entity.id
_entity.type
_entity.pdbx_description
1 polymer ?
#
loop_
_entity_poly.entity_id
_entity_poly.type
_entity_poly.pdbx_seq_one_letter_code
_entity_poly.pdbx_strand_id
1 'polypeptide(L)'
;MWNKIYLIALAVLFLPMAFLSYYSWSWLQSIGSPQNVVLNYNYWSNFSWSYLWISTIILLIIANVLFWKTRRAWALWTTFLYFALFIIVRYFWLDQSLFQYKKTTGLGLGEFSVAPLFGVILCLIAAVIVFFNQFLVKRLQDKMYPPIGKAESENVIENENIQTN
;
A
#
# COMPACT_ATOMS: atom_id res chain seq x y z
N MET A 1 -11.27 19.42 -5.68
CA MET A 1 -12.27 18.34 -5.53
C MET A 1 -11.62 16.95 -5.41
N TRP A 2 -10.66 16.60 -6.26
CA TRP A 2 -10.01 15.28 -6.22
C TRP A 2 -9.36 14.89 -4.88
N ASN A 3 -8.75 15.82 -4.14
CA ASN A 3 -8.23 15.52 -2.79
C ASN A 3 -9.33 15.00 -1.84
N LYS A 4 -10.54 15.57 -1.90
CA LYS A 4 -11.67 15.13 -1.08
C LYS A 4 -12.13 13.73 -1.49
N ILE A 5 -12.21 13.46 -2.80
CA ILE A 5 -12.56 12.14 -3.34
C ILE A 5 -11.57 11.08 -2.85
N TYR A 6 -10.27 11.37 -2.92
CA TYR A 6 -9.24 10.47 -2.43
C TYR A 6 -9.36 10.20 -0.93
N LEU A 7 -9.55 11.24 -0.11
CA LEU A 7 -9.70 11.07 1.35
C LEU A 7 -10.97 10.28 1.72
N ILE A 8 -12.08 10.51 1.01
CA ILE A 8 -13.32 9.74 1.21
C ILE A 8 -13.09 8.29 0.82
N ALA A 9 -12.47 8.02 -0.35
CA ALA A 9 -12.15 6.67 -0.78
C ALA A 9 -11.23 5.96 0.22
N LEU A 10 -10.20 6.67 0.72
CA LEU A 10 -9.31 6.15 1.75
C LEU A 10 -10.08 5.78 3.02
N ALA A 11 -10.95 6.66 3.52
CA ALA A 11 -11.75 6.37 4.71
C ALA A 11 -12.72 5.19 4.51
N VAL A 12 -13.41 5.15 3.37
CA VAL A 12 -14.36 4.08 3.02
C VAL A 12 -13.66 2.74 2.84
N LEU A 13 -12.41 2.71 2.40
CA LEU A 13 -11.63 1.47 2.27
C LEU A 13 -10.89 1.11 3.57
N PHE A 14 -10.57 2.10 4.40
CA PHE A 14 -9.91 1.90 5.68
C PHE A 14 -10.84 1.22 6.70
N LEU A 15 -12.08 1.69 6.81
CA LEU A 15 -13.02 1.20 7.82
C LEU A 15 -13.32 -0.32 7.69
N PRO A 16 -13.69 -0.85 6.50
CA PRO A 16 -13.88 -2.29 6.33
C PRO A 16 -12.60 -3.07 6.55
N MET A 17 -11.44 -2.55 6.15
CA MET A 17 -10.16 -3.24 6.36
C MET A 17 -9.82 -3.37 7.84
N ALA A 18 -10.01 -2.29 8.61
CA ALA A 18 -9.83 -2.29 10.05
C ALA A 18 -10.81 -3.25 10.73
N PHE A 19 -12.08 -3.21 10.33
CA PHE A 19 -13.11 -4.13 10.82
C PHE A 19 -12.75 -5.60 10.54
N LEU A 20 -12.37 -5.95 9.31
CA LEU A 20 -11.99 -7.30 8.93
C LEU A 20 -10.75 -7.81 9.68
N SER A 21 -9.76 -6.94 9.86
CA SER A 21 -8.54 -7.26 10.62
C SER A 21 -8.86 -7.57 12.08
N TYR A 22 -9.67 -6.71 12.71
CA TYR A 22 -10.14 -6.91 14.08
C TYR A 22 -11.00 -8.16 14.19
N TYR A 23 -11.93 -8.36 13.25
CA TYR A 23 -12.85 -9.50 13.27
C TYR A 23 -12.10 -10.83 13.14
N SER A 24 -11.09 -10.89 12.26
CA SER A 24 -10.20 -12.05 12.16
C SER A 24 -9.51 -12.35 13.50
N TRP A 25 -8.92 -11.35 14.15
CA TRP A 25 -8.29 -11.52 15.46
C TRP A 25 -9.27 -11.98 16.55
N SER A 26 -10.49 -11.42 16.57
CA SER A 26 -11.51 -11.74 17.58
C SER A 26 -11.90 -13.22 17.61
N TRP A 27 -11.78 -13.93 16.47
CA TRP A 27 -12.03 -15.37 16.40
C TRP A 27 -11.08 -16.17 17.28
N LEU A 28 -9.82 -15.74 17.44
CA LEU A 28 -8.84 -16.42 18.30
C LEU A 28 -9.22 -16.40 19.79
N GLN A 29 -10.13 -15.50 20.18
CA GLN A 29 -10.65 -15.40 21.55
C GLN A 29 -11.98 -16.16 21.73
N SER A 30 -12.52 -16.76 20.67
CA SER A 30 -13.83 -17.40 20.75
C SER A 30 -13.76 -18.72 21.51
N ILE A 31 -14.83 -19.01 22.25
CA ILE A 31 -14.99 -20.25 23.01
C ILE A 31 -15.55 -21.31 22.03
N GLY A 32 -14.65 -22.05 21.37
CA GLY A 32 -14.99 -23.08 20.40
C GLY A 32 -13.90 -24.14 20.29
N SER A 33 -14.12 -25.16 19.44
CA SER A 33 -13.05 -26.14 19.17
C SER A 33 -11.86 -25.44 18.49
N PRO A 34 -10.62 -25.69 18.92
CA PRO A 34 -9.43 -25.01 18.39
C PRO A 34 -9.29 -25.08 16.86
N GLN A 35 -9.71 -26.19 16.27
CA GLN A 35 -9.68 -26.39 14.81
C GLN A 35 -10.66 -25.46 14.09
N ASN A 36 -11.88 -25.30 14.60
CA ASN A 36 -12.89 -24.42 13.99
C ASN A 36 -12.50 -22.94 14.16
N VAL A 37 -11.90 -22.59 15.31
CA VAL A 37 -11.35 -21.25 15.56
C VAL A 37 -10.30 -20.88 14.51
N VAL A 38 -9.33 -21.77 14.28
CA VAL A 38 -8.27 -21.55 13.27
C VAL A 38 -8.84 -21.48 11.85
N LEU A 39 -9.83 -22.31 11.52
CA LEU A 39 -10.48 -22.29 10.19
C LEU A 39 -11.16 -20.95 9.94
N ASN A 40 -11.97 -20.48 10.90
CA ASN A 40 -12.68 -19.20 10.77
C ASN A 40 -11.69 -18.02 10.77
N TYR A 41 -10.67 -18.05 11.62
CA TYR A 41 -9.58 -17.08 11.59
C TYR A 41 -9.00 -16.98 10.17
N ASN A 42 -8.61 -18.11 9.58
CA ASN A 42 -7.97 -18.18 8.26
C ASN A 42 -8.90 -17.68 7.14
N TYR A 43 -10.19 -17.98 7.22
CA TYR A 43 -11.18 -17.50 6.25
C TYR A 43 -11.23 -15.96 6.22
N TRP A 44 -11.45 -15.32 7.38
CA TRP A 44 -11.55 -13.86 7.47
C TRP A 44 -10.21 -13.16 7.22
N SER A 45 -9.13 -13.79 7.69
CA SER A 45 -7.75 -13.45 7.38
C SER A 45 -7.50 -13.35 5.87
N ASN A 46 -7.82 -14.40 5.12
CA ASN A 46 -7.58 -14.46 3.67
C ASN A 46 -8.49 -13.49 2.92
N PHE A 47 -9.71 -13.29 3.41
CA PHE A 47 -10.61 -12.28 2.88
C PHE A 47 -10.03 -10.86 3.06
N SER A 48 -9.53 -10.53 4.25
CA SER A 48 -8.86 -9.25 4.51
C SER A 48 -7.62 -9.05 3.63
N TRP A 49 -6.88 -10.14 3.34
CA TRP A 49 -5.72 -10.11 2.46
C TRP A 49 -6.09 -9.72 1.03
N SER A 50 -7.07 -10.41 0.44
CA SER A 50 -7.56 -10.08 -0.91
C SER A 50 -8.13 -8.65 -0.96
N TYR A 51 -8.85 -8.24 0.09
CA TYR A 51 -9.39 -6.89 0.19
C TYR A 51 -8.29 -5.82 0.19
N LEU A 52 -7.21 -6.02 0.97
CA LEU A 52 -6.07 -5.09 1.06
C LEU A 52 -5.45 -4.83 -0.32
N TRP A 53 -5.25 -5.87 -1.12
CA TRP A 53 -4.68 -5.72 -2.46
C TRP A 53 -5.61 -4.95 -3.39
N ILE A 54 -6.89 -5.31 -3.42
CA ILE A 54 -7.90 -4.66 -4.26
C ILE A 54 -8.04 -3.17 -3.87
N SER A 55 -8.18 -2.88 -2.58
CA SER A 55 -8.29 -1.51 -2.08
C SER A 55 -7.03 -0.68 -2.37
N THR A 56 -5.84 -1.27 -2.22
CA THR A 56 -4.57 -0.62 -2.54
C THR A 56 -4.46 -0.29 -4.03
N ILE A 57 -4.84 -1.20 -4.92
CA ILE A 57 -4.85 -0.96 -6.37
C ILE A 57 -5.80 0.20 -6.71
N ILE A 58 -7.02 0.20 -6.16
CA ILE A 58 -7.99 1.28 -6.37
C ILE A 58 -7.42 2.62 -5.89
N LEU A 59 -6.86 2.66 -4.68
CA LEU A 59 -6.24 3.87 -4.13
C LEU A 59 -5.03 4.33 -4.94
N LEU A 60 -4.22 3.41 -5.48
CA LEU A 60 -3.09 3.74 -6.36
C LEU A 60 -3.58 4.36 -7.67
N ILE A 61 -4.63 3.84 -8.27
CA ILE A 61 -5.21 4.42 -9.50
C ILE A 61 -5.67 5.86 -9.23
N ILE A 62 -6.44 6.08 -8.15
CA ILE A 62 -6.91 7.43 -7.79
C ILE A 62 -5.73 8.34 -7.45
N ALA A 63 -4.73 7.85 -6.71
CA ALA A 63 -3.54 8.61 -6.35
C ALA A 63 -2.71 9.01 -7.58
N ASN A 64 -2.62 8.15 -8.60
CA ASN A 64 -1.97 8.48 -9.87
C ASN A 64 -2.71 9.58 -10.62
N VAL A 65 -4.04 9.50 -10.71
CA VAL A 65 -4.87 10.57 -11.31
C VAL A 65 -4.66 11.89 -10.55
N LEU A 66 -4.59 11.83 -9.23
CA LEU A 66 -4.33 13.01 -8.40
C LEU A 66 -2.94 13.59 -8.65
N PHE A 67 -1.93 12.72 -8.68
CA PHE A 67 -0.55 13.12 -8.94
C PHE A 67 -0.44 13.78 -10.30
N TRP A 68 -1.13 13.24 -11.31
CA TRP A 68 -1.17 13.83 -12.63
C TRP A 68 -1.72 15.26 -12.60
N LYS A 69 -2.85 15.49 -11.91
CA LYS A 69 -3.51 16.81 -11.91
C LYS A 69 -2.84 17.84 -11.00
N THR A 70 -2.26 17.41 -9.88
CA THR A 70 -1.80 18.33 -8.82
C THR A 70 -0.28 18.42 -8.72
N ARG A 71 0.47 17.52 -9.37
CA ARG A 71 1.92 17.34 -9.24
C ARG A 71 2.41 17.05 -7.82
N ARG A 72 1.52 16.71 -6.88
CA ARG A 72 1.86 16.42 -5.49
C ARG A 72 1.79 14.93 -5.22
N ALA A 73 2.92 14.32 -4.83
CA ALA A 73 3.03 12.87 -4.65
C ALA A 73 2.39 12.34 -3.34
N TRP A 74 1.87 13.21 -2.47
CA TRP A 74 1.38 12.85 -1.15
C TRP A 74 0.37 11.68 -1.18
N ALA A 75 -0.54 11.66 -2.16
CA ALA A 75 -1.55 10.61 -2.28
C ALA A 75 -0.95 9.22 -2.58
N LEU A 76 0.18 9.16 -3.30
CA LEU A 76 0.88 7.90 -3.54
C LEU A 76 1.49 7.37 -2.24
N TRP A 77 2.12 8.25 -1.47
CA TRP A 77 2.72 7.92 -0.18
C TRP A 77 1.68 7.57 0.88
N THR A 78 0.51 8.21 0.90
CA THR A 78 -0.57 7.82 1.81
C THR A 78 -1.16 6.46 1.46
N THR A 79 -1.25 6.11 0.18
CA THR A 79 -1.64 4.76 -0.24
C THR A 79 -0.59 3.72 0.17
N PHE A 80 0.69 4.06 0.05
CA PHE A 80 1.77 3.23 0.58
C PHE A 80 1.64 3.03 2.09
N LEU A 81 1.42 4.11 2.85
CA LEU A 81 1.25 4.04 4.31
C LEU A 81 0.04 3.19 4.71
N TYR A 82 -1.08 3.33 4.00
CA TYR A 82 -2.25 2.47 4.16
C TYR A 82 -1.87 0.99 4.01
N PHE A 83 -1.21 0.63 2.91
CA PHE A 83 -0.78 -0.73 2.65
C PHE A 83 0.19 -1.23 3.73
N ALA A 84 1.25 -0.47 4.01
CA ALA A 84 2.27 -0.82 4.97
C ALA A 84 1.70 -1.03 6.38
N LEU A 85 0.78 -0.16 6.81
CA LEU A 85 0.12 -0.28 8.11
C LEU A 85 -0.63 -1.61 8.24
N PHE A 86 -1.41 -2.00 7.24
CA PHE A 86 -2.15 -3.26 7.29
C PHE A 86 -1.27 -4.50 7.08
N ILE A 87 -0.16 -4.38 6.33
CA ILE A 87 0.88 -5.43 6.28
C ILE A 87 1.51 -5.63 7.66
N ILE A 88 1.83 -4.55 8.36
CA ILE A 88 2.38 -4.63 9.72
C ILE A 88 1.37 -5.29 10.65
N VAL A 89 0.12 -4.81 10.68
CA VAL A 89 -0.96 -5.42 11.47
C VAL A 89 -1.12 -6.90 11.15
N ARG A 90 -1.04 -7.27 9.87
CA ARG A 90 -1.16 -8.66 9.43
C ARG A 90 -0.02 -9.54 9.96
N TYR A 91 1.22 -9.20 9.64
CA TYR A 91 2.34 -10.10 9.87
C TYR A 91 2.93 -10.01 11.28
N PHE A 92 2.86 -8.84 11.91
CA PHE A 92 3.40 -8.62 13.26
C PHE A 92 2.38 -8.88 14.36
N TRP A 93 1.08 -8.67 14.09
CA TRP A 93 0.06 -8.82 15.12
C TRP A 93 -0.81 -10.06 14.90
N LEU A 94 -1.50 -10.14 13.76
CA LEU A 94 -2.44 -11.23 13.44
C LEU A 94 -1.72 -12.59 13.36
N ASP A 95 -0.69 -12.72 12.51
CA ASP A 95 0.01 -13.99 12.32
C ASP A 95 0.78 -14.43 13.58
N GLN A 96 1.31 -13.48 14.36
CA GLN A 96 1.90 -13.79 15.67
C GLN A 96 0.85 -14.30 16.66
N SER A 97 -0.34 -13.68 16.69
CA SER A 97 -1.43 -14.13 17.54
C SER A 97 -1.88 -15.54 17.18
N LEU A 98 -2.02 -15.85 15.89
CA LEU A 98 -2.33 -17.20 15.42
C LEU A 98 -1.23 -18.20 15.82
N PHE A 99 0.04 -17.82 15.65
CA PHE A 99 1.17 -18.68 16.01
C PHE A 99 1.17 -19.04 17.49
N GLN A 100 0.96 -18.05 18.37
CA GLN A 100 0.86 -18.28 19.81
C GLN A 100 -0.35 -19.16 20.15
N TYR A 101 -1.51 -18.92 19.52
CA TYR A 101 -2.71 -19.73 19.72
C TYR A 101 -2.52 -21.20 19.31
N LYS A 102 -1.90 -21.46 18.16
CA LYS A 102 -1.58 -22.83 17.73
C LYS A 102 -0.62 -23.52 18.69
N LYS A 103 0.35 -22.78 19.24
CA LYS A 103 1.32 -23.31 20.20
C LYS A 103 0.65 -23.70 21.53
N THR A 104 -0.28 -22.90 22.03
CA THR A 104 -0.99 -23.19 23.30
C THR A 104 -2.02 -24.32 23.15
N THR A 105 -2.61 -24.49 21.97
CA THR A 105 -3.59 -25.55 21.69
C THR A 105 -2.98 -26.86 21.19
N GLY A 106 -1.65 -26.95 21.07
CA GLY A 106 -0.94 -28.13 20.59
C GLY A 106 -1.01 -28.36 19.07
N LEU A 107 -1.65 -27.44 18.33
CA LEU A 107 -1.79 -27.51 16.87
C LEU A 107 -0.55 -27.06 16.10
N GLY A 108 0.44 -26.45 16.77
CA GLY A 108 1.61 -25.80 16.15
C GLY A 108 2.97 -26.41 16.50
N LEU A 109 3.05 -27.69 16.87
CA LEU A 109 4.32 -28.33 17.22
C LEU A 109 5.29 -28.31 16.03
N GLY A 110 6.40 -27.57 16.18
CA GLY A 110 7.49 -27.50 15.19
C GLY A 110 7.36 -26.38 14.13
N GLU A 111 6.31 -25.56 14.17
CA GLU A 111 6.22 -24.40 13.26
C GLU A 111 7.13 -23.26 13.73
N PHE A 112 7.79 -22.57 12.77
CA PHE A 112 8.53 -21.32 13.01
C PHE A 112 7.80 -20.15 12.35
N SER A 113 7.74 -19.01 13.04
CA SER A 113 7.10 -17.81 12.50
C SER A 113 8.07 -16.99 11.65
N VAL A 114 8.05 -17.22 10.34
CA VAL A 114 8.75 -16.41 9.32
C VAL A 114 7.92 -15.24 8.80
N ALA A 115 6.67 -15.13 9.26
CA ALA A 115 5.69 -14.13 8.85
C ALA A 115 6.22 -12.67 8.90
N PRO A 116 6.84 -12.18 9.99
CA PRO A 116 7.31 -10.80 10.06
C PRO A 116 8.33 -10.44 8.97
N LEU A 117 9.21 -11.37 8.61
CA LEU A 117 10.22 -11.17 7.57
C LEU A 117 9.55 -10.93 6.20
N PHE A 118 8.53 -11.72 5.87
CA PHE A 118 7.74 -11.51 4.66
C PHE A 118 7.03 -10.16 4.66
N GLY A 119 6.49 -9.73 5.80
CA GLY A 119 5.87 -8.41 5.94
C GLY A 119 6.85 -7.27 5.63
N VAL A 120 8.09 -7.33 6.13
CA VAL A 120 9.14 -6.34 5.84
C VAL A 120 9.48 -6.31 4.35
N ILE A 121 9.69 -7.48 3.74
CA ILE A 121 10.02 -7.59 2.31
C ILE A 121 8.90 -7.00 1.45
N LEU A 122 7.64 -7.28 1.76
CA LEU A 122 6.49 -6.74 1.03
C LEU A 122 6.40 -5.22 1.14
N CYS A 123 6.64 -4.66 2.33
CA CYS A 123 6.70 -3.21 2.52
C CYS A 123 7.82 -2.58 1.68
N LEU A 124 9.00 -3.19 1.63
CA LEU A 124 10.11 -2.70 0.81
C LEU A 124 9.77 -2.73 -0.69
N ILE A 125 9.20 -3.83 -1.19
CA ILE A 125 8.77 -3.95 -2.58
C ILE A 125 7.72 -2.89 -2.92
N ALA A 126 6.71 -2.70 -2.05
CA ALA A 126 5.68 -1.70 -2.25
C ALA A 126 6.25 -0.26 -2.26
N ALA A 127 7.19 0.04 -1.37
CA ALA A 127 7.87 1.34 -1.34
C ALA A 127 8.62 1.62 -2.64
N VAL A 128 9.35 0.61 -3.15
CA VAL A 128 10.06 0.68 -4.42
C VAL A 128 9.10 0.92 -5.59
N ILE A 129 7.99 0.17 -5.66
CA ILE A 129 6.96 0.36 -6.70
C ILE A 129 6.40 1.79 -6.66
N VAL A 130 6.06 2.30 -5.49
CA VAL A 130 5.51 3.66 -5.33
C VAL A 130 6.53 4.72 -5.72
N PHE A 131 7.79 4.55 -5.35
CA PHE A 131 8.89 5.43 -5.75
C PHE A 131 9.08 5.46 -7.28
N PHE A 132 9.16 4.29 -7.92
CA PHE A 132 9.28 4.21 -9.38
C PHE A 132 8.07 4.82 -10.09
N ASN A 133 6.87 4.57 -9.58
CA ASN A 133 5.65 5.14 -10.13
C ASN A 133 5.66 6.68 -10.06
N GLN A 134 6.05 7.26 -8.92
CA GLN A 134 6.24 8.70 -8.79
C GLN A 134 7.26 9.23 -9.81
N PHE A 135 8.40 8.54 -9.98
CA PHE A 135 9.45 8.93 -10.91
C PHE A 135 8.98 8.88 -12.38
N LEU A 136 8.33 7.79 -12.79
CA LEU A 136 7.82 7.60 -14.14
C LEU A 136 6.78 8.65 -14.51
N VAL A 137 5.80 8.88 -13.63
CA VAL A 137 4.75 9.88 -13.90
C VAL A 137 5.35 11.27 -13.98
N LYS A 138 6.27 11.64 -13.07
CA LYS A 138 6.96 12.95 -13.14
C LYS A 138 7.70 13.12 -14.47
N ARG A 139 8.44 12.10 -14.92
CA ARG A 139 9.18 12.15 -16.19
C ARG A 139 8.26 12.27 -17.40
N LEU A 140 7.12 11.58 -17.41
CA LEU A 140 6.12 11.69 -18.48
C LEU A 140 5.48 13.07 -18.54
N GLN A 141 5.22 13.68 -17.39
CA GLN A 141 4.68 15.04 -17.33
C GLN A 141 5.66 16.10 -17.81
N ASP A 142 6.93 15.99 -17.41
CA ASP A 142 7.97 16.93 -17.83
C ASP A 142 8.21 16.88 -19.35
N LYS A 143 7.93 15.73 -20.00
CA LYS A 143 7.97 15.61 -21.47
C LYS A 143 6.77 16.22 -22.18
N MET A 144 5.55 16.08 -21.64
CA MET A 144 4.34 16.58 -22.28
C MET A 144 4.06 18.06 -22.01
N TYR A 145 4.48 18.57 -20.86
CA TYR A 145 4.34 19.96 -20.47
C TYR A 145 5.68 20.45 -19.92
N PRO A 146 6.65 20.75 -20.80
CA PRO A 146 7.95 21.22 -20.37
C PRO A 146 7.79 22.48 -19.51
N PRO A 147 8.51 22.58 -18.38
CA PRO A 147 8.48 23.79 -17.58
C PRO A 147 8.98 24.96 -18.42
N ILE A 148 8.27 26.08 -18.38
CA ILE A 148 8.47 27.27 -19.24
C ILE A 148 9.95 27.71 -19.28
N GLY A 149 10.69 27.58 -18.18
CA GLY A 149 12.11 27.93 -18.13
C GLY A 149 13.09 26.98 -18.86
N LYS A 150 12.70 25.75 -19.21
CA LYS A 150 13.55 24.85 -20.02
C LYS A 150 13.50 25.18 -21.50
N ALA A 151 12.32 25.54 -22.02
CA ALA A 151 12.16 25.97 -23.39
C ALA A 151 12.89 27.30 -23.65
N GLU A 152 12.88 28.20 -22.66
CA GLU A 152 13.61 29.47 -22.73
C GLU A 152 15.12 29.27 -22.73
N SER A 153 15.66 28.35 -21.92
CA SER A 153 17.11 28.04 -21.93
C SER A 153 17.59 27.34 -23.20
N GLU A 154 16.77 26.47 -23.82
CA GLU A 154 17.12 25.85 -25.11
C GLU A 154 17.12 26.88 -26.25
N ASN A 155 16.13 27.78 -26.28
CA ASN A 155 16.07 28.84 -27.28
C ASN A 155 17.20 29.88 -27.12
N VAL A 156 17.69 30.16 -25.91
CA VAL A 156 18.84 31.05 -25.70
C VAL A 156 20.13 30.42 -26.22
N ILE A 157 20.35 29.13 -25.97
CA ILE A 157 21.54 28.40 -26.45
C ILE A 157 21.53 28.26 -27.98
N GLU A 158 20.35 28.06 -28.58
CA GLU A 158 20.20 28.00 -30.04
C GLU A 158 20.50 29.37 -30.69
N ASN A 159 20.04 30.46 -30.09
CA ASN A 159 20.30 31.81 -30.61
C ASN A 159 21.76 32.27 -30.43
N GLU A 160 22.46 31.88 -29.36
CA GLU A 160 23.90 32.16 -29.19
C GLU A 160 24.74 31.45 -30.26
N ASN A 161 24.44 30.19 -30.59
CA ASN A 161 25.19 29.43 -31.59
C ASN A 161 25.01 29.94 -33.04
N ILE A 162 23.90 30.63 -33.32
CA ILE A 162 23.65 31.27 -34.62
C ILE A 162 24.43 32.58 -34.78
N GLN A 163 24.74 33.29 -33.69
CA GLN A 163 25.51 34.54 -33.76
C GLN A 163 27.03 34.35 -33.87
N THR A 164 27.54 33.15 -33.58
CA THR A 164 28.97 32.84 -33.62
C THR A 164 29.46 32.16 -34.91
N ASN A 165 28.58 31.94 -35.89
CA ASN A 165 28.91 31.45 -37.24
C ASN A 165 28.64 32.54 -38.28
#